data_AF-A0A699KD01-F1
#
_entry.id   AF-A0A699KD01-F1
#
_cell.length_a   1.000
_cell.length_b   1.000
_cell.length_c   1.000
_cell.angle_alpha   90.00
_cell.angle_beta   90.00
_cell.angle_gamma   90.00
#
_symmetry.space_group_name_H-M   'P 1'
#
loop_
_entity.id
_entity.type
_entity.pdbx_description
1 polymer ?
#
loop_
_entity_poly.entity_id
_entity_poly.type
_entity_poly.pdbx_seq_one_letter_code
_entity_poly.pdbx_strand_id
1 'polypeptide(L)'
;MEDENPIRTLGDYSKPSHEGYKNTIELLVENNVVPLQFDIIRLVQNRCSFHGLRSEDPNQHLKDFLKLVDSLDLDGENRERTRLRLFQFSLRDQASNWLEHLPAGSITT
;
A
#
# COMPACT_ATOMS: atom_id res chain seq x y z
N MET A 1 13.99 -41.89 -5.64
CA MET A 1 13.70 -40.63 -6.35
C MET A 1 13.96 -39.56 -5.31
N GLU A 2 15.20 -39.09 -5.26
CA GLU A 2 15.63 -38.04 -4.32
C GLU A 2 15.38 -36.70 -5.00
N ASP A 3 14.48 -35.89 -4.43
CA ASP A 3 14.32 -34.50 -4.82
C ASP A 3 15.56 -33.72 -4.34
N GLU A 4 16.47 -33.49 -5.28
CA GLU A 4 17.67 -32.69 -5.13
C GLU A 4 17.27 -31.25 -4.79
N ASN A 5 17.43 -30.86 -3.53
CA ASN A 5 17.20 -29.48 -3.10
C ASN A 5 18.31 -28.60 -3.71
N PRO A 6 18.01 -27.68 -4.64
CA PRO A 6 19.05 -26.94 -5.33
C PRO A 6 19.84 -26.10 -4.32
N ILE A 7 21.17 -26.26 -4.33
CA ILE A 7 22.09 -25.52 -3.47
C ILE A 7 21.97 -24.03 -3.81
N ARG A 8 21.26 -23.28 -2.97
CA ARG A 8 21.13 -21.82 -3.08
C ARG A 8 22.31 -21.15 -2.37
N THR A 9 22.98 -20.22 -3.04
CA THR A 9 24.08 -19.47 -2.42
C THR A 9 23.52 -18.39 -1.48
N LEU A 10 24.30 -17.95 -0.49
CA LEU A 10 23.89 -16.86 0.42
C LEU A 10 23.51 -15.58 -0.36
N GLY A 11 24.12 -15.35 -1.53
CA GLY A 11 23.78 -14.25 -2.44
C GLY A 11 22.40 -14.38 -3.11
N ASP A 12 21.87 -15.59 -3.25
CA ASP A 12 20.53 -15.82 -3.84
C ASP A 12 19.40 -15.41 -2.89
N TYR A 13 19.64 -15.41 -1.58
CA TYR A 13 18.71 -14.88 -0.58
C TYR A 13 18.74 -13.34 -0.48
N SER A 14 19.79 -12.71 -1.02
CA SER A 14 19.97 -11.25 -1.02
C SER A 14 19.27 -10.56 -2.20
N LYS A 15 18.72 -11.33 -3.14
CA LYS A 15 17.83 -10.81 -4.18
C LYS A 15 16.43 -10.72 -3.58
N PRO A 16 15.91 -9.53 -3.22
CA PRO A 16 14.47 -9.42 -3.02
C PRO A 16 13.82 -9.89 -4.32
N SER A 17 12.93 -10.88 -4.24
CA SER A 17 12.12 -11.31 -5.38
C SER A 17 11.20 -10.15 -5.75
N HIS A 18 11.72 -9.19 -6.51
CA HIS A 18 10.89 -8.17 -7.13
C HIS A 18 9.97 -8.80 -8.20
N GLU A 19 10.32 -10.01 -8.63
CA GLU A 19 9.50 -10.94 -9.38
C GLU A 19 8.33 -11.41 -8.50
N GLY A 20 7.25 -10.63 -8.51
CA GLY A 20 6.03 -10.89 -7.75
C GLY A 20 5.45 -9.65 -7.06
N TYR A 21 6.26 -8.63 -6.78
CA TYR A 21 5.75 -7.35 -6.27
C TYR A 21 5.09 -6.58 -7.41
N LYS A 22 3.80 -6.86 -7.63
CA LYS A 22 2.91 -6.02 -8.43
C LYS A 22 2.11 -5.18 -7.44
N ASN A 23 2.22 -3.85 -7.54
CA ASN A 23 1.32 -2.98 -6.80
C ASN A 23 -0.12 -3.33 -7.23
N THR A 24 -0.97 -3.71 -6.28
CA THR A 24 -2.40 -3.97 -6.51
C THR A 24 -3.08 -2.74 -7.14
N ILE A 25 -2.59 -1.55 -6.79
CA ILE A 25 -2.99 -0.28 -7.37
C ILE A 25 -2.15 -0.05 -8.64
N GLU A 26 -2.71 -0.43 -9.79
CA GLU A 26 -2.13 -0.09 -11.09
C GLU A 26 -2.36 1.40 -11.36
N LEU A 27 -1.32 2.20 -11.14
CA LEU A 27 -1.34 3.59 -11.55
C LEU A 27 -0.96 3.65 -13.02
N LEU A 28 -1.95 3.90 -13.87
CA LEU A 28 -1.75 4.14 -15.29
C LEU A 28 -0.63 5.17 -15.45
N VAL A 29 0.42 4.80 -16.20
CA VAL A 29 1.63 5.59 -16.40
C VAL A 29 1.26 6.94 -17.03
N GLU A 30 1.17 7.96 -16.18
CA GLU A 30 1.17 9.36 -16.59
C GLU A 30 2.30 10.04 -15.79
N ASN A 31 3.20 10.71 -16.50
CA ASN A 31 4.52 11.18 -16.05
C ASN A 31 4.54 12.20 -14.89
N ASN A 32 3.44 12.42 -14.17
CA ASN A 32 3.25 13.47 -13.17
C ASN A 32 2.99 12.93 -11.75
N VAL A 33 3.64 11.83 -11.40
CA VAL A 33 3.52 11.26 -10.06
C VAL A 33 4.25 12.14 -9.04
N VAL A 34 3.50 12.83 -8.19
CA VAL A 34 4.06 13.57 -7.04
C VAL A 34 4.69 12.60 -6.03
N PRO A 35 5.96 12.79 -5.61
CA PRO A 35 6.58 11.98 -4.57
C PRO A 35 5.84 12.12 -3.23
N LEU A 36 5.55 11.00 -2.57
CA LEU A 36 5.01 11.04 -1.21
C LEU A 36 6.09 11.46 -0.23
N GLN A 37 5.81 12.49 0.57
CA GLN A 37 6.71 12.91 1.64
C GLN A 37 6.67 11.90 2.80
N PHE A 38 7.84 11.53 3.32
CA PHE A 38 7.96 10.57 4.42
C PHE A 38 7.15 10.98 5.65
N ASP A 39 7.13 12.26 6.00
CA ASP A 39 6.36 12.76 7.15
C ASP A 39 4.86 12.56 7.00
N ILE A 40 4.33 12.69 5.77
CA ILE A 40 2.93 12.43 5.46
C ILE A 40 2.62 10.94 5.62
N ILE A 41 3.48 10.06 5.09
CA ILE A 41 3.33 8.61 5.25
C ILE A 41 3.30 8.25 6.74
N ARG A 42 4.25 8.76 7.52
CA ARG A 42 4.35 8.50 8.96
C ARG A 42 3.12 9.04 9.71
N LEU A 43 2.61 10.19 9.32
CA LEU A 43 1.39 10.77 9.90
C LEU A 43 0.18 9.86 9.67
N VAL A 44 -0.04 9.39 8.43
CA VAL A 44 -1.14 8.48 8.07
C VAL A 44 -1.03 7.17 8.85
N GLN A 45 0.17 6.59 8.90
CA GLN A 45 0.43 5.37 9.68
C GLN A 45 0.10 5.54 11.16
N ASN A 46 0.47 6.68 11.77
CA ASN A 46 0.25 6.89 13.19
C ASN A 46 -1.20 7.28 13.55
N ARG A 47 -1.92 7.94 12.64
CA ARG A 47 -3.24 8.51 12.93
C ARG A 47 -4.40 7.67 12.40
N CYS A 48 -4.17 6.87 11.36
CA CYS A 48 -5.23 6.18 10.64
C CYS A 48 -4.91 4.69 10.42
N SER A 49 -4.09 4.05 11.26
CA SER A 49 -3.84 2.61 11.14
C SER A 49 -5.14 1.80 11.29
N PHE A 50 -5.36 0.86 10.37
CA PHE A 50 -6.46 -0.10 10.37
C PHE A 50 -5.90 -1.50 10.20
N HIS A 51 -6.14 -2.35 11.20
CA HIS A 51 -5.52 -3.67 11.31
C HIS A 51 -6.41 -4.79 10.74
N GLY A 52 -7.68 -4.48 10.47
CA GLY A 52 -8.69 -5.44 10.00
C GLY A 52 -9.33 -6.25 11.14
N LEU A 53 -9.26 -5.75 12.38
CA LEU A 53 -9.84 -6.42 13.54
C LEU A 53 -11.36 -6.28 13.55
N ARG A 54 -12.06 -7.28 14.11
CA ARG A 54 -13.53 -7.24 14.27
C ARG A 54 -14.02 -6.11 15.17
N SER A 55 -13.13 -5.56 16.00
CA SER A 55 -13.41 -4.42 16.88
C SER A 55 -13.26 -3.07 16.19
N GLU A 56 -12.60 -3.02 15.03
CA GLU A 56 -12.42 -1.80 14.26
C GLU A 56 -13.61 -1.60 13.32
N ASP A 57 -14.01 -0.34 13.12
CA ASP A 57 -15.06 0.03 12.18
C ASP A 57 -14.43 0.53 10.86
N PRO A 58 -14.62 -0.19 9.73
CA PRO A 58 -14.07 0.22 8.44
C PRO A 58 -14.59 1.58 7.95
N ASN A 59 -15.84 1.92 8.23
CA ASN A 59 -16.43 3.20 7.83
C ASN A 59 -15.86 4.35 8.66
N GLN A 60 -15.64 4.13 9.95
CA GLN A 60 -15.00 5.12 10.81
C GLN A 60 -13.55 5.36 10.36
N HIS A 61 -12.81 4.29 10.07
CA HIS A 61 -11.48 4.38 9.49
C HIS A 61 -11.46 5.21 8.20
N LEU A 62 -12.37 4.92 7.25
CA LEU A 62 -12.45 5.67 5.99
C LEU A 62 -12.73 7.16 6.21
N LYS A 63 -13.63 7.51 7.15
CA LYS A 63 -13.94 8.91 7.49
C LYS A 63 -12.73 9.64 8.08
N ASP A 64 -12.02 9.00 9.01
CA ASP A 64 -10.85 9.59 9.67
C ASP A 64 -9.69 9.75 8.70
N PHE A 65 -9.47 8.74 7.85
CA PHE A 65 -8.48 8.79 6.78
C PHE A 65 -8.78 9.92 5.80
N LEU A 66 -10.02 10.02 5.32
CA LEU A 66 -10.48 11.10 4.45
C LEU A 66 -10.20 12.48 5.03
N LYS A 67 -10.65 12.69 6.27
CA LYS A 67 -10.49 13.95 6.98
C LYS A 67 -9.02 14.33 7.16
N LEU A 68 -8.15 13.35 7.44
CA LEU A 68 -6.71 13.58 7.55
C LEU A 68 -6.12 13.97 6.19
N VAL A 69 -6.42 13.22 5.14
CA VAL A 69 -5.84 13.45 3.81
C VAL A 69 -6.35 14.74 3.18
N ASP A 70 -7.62 15.09 3.37
CA ASP A 70 -8.21 16.35 2.91
C ASP A 70 -7.60 17.58 3.61
N SER A 71 -7.00 17.39 4.80
CA SER A 71 -6.27 18.46 5.50
C SER A 71 -4.84 18.66 5.01
N LEU A 72 -4.32 17.74 4.19
CA LEU A 72 -3.00 17.86 3.59
C LEU A 72 -3.12 18.74 2.33
N ASP A 73 -2.14 19.62 2.14
CA ASP A 73 -2.02 20.42 0.91
C ASP A 73 -1.52 19.54 -0.24
N LEU A 74 -2.40 18.66 -0.73
CA LEU A 74 -2.14 17.79 -1.86
C LEU A 74 -2.43 18.55 -3.15
N ASP A 75 -1.50 18.43 -4.09
CA ASP A 75 -1.67 18.95 -5.45
C ASP A 75 -3.01 18.49 -6.05
N GLY A 76 -3.82 19.45 -6.49
CA GLY A 76 -5.22 19.22 -6.86
C GLY A 76 -5.40 18.27 -8.04
N GLU A 77 -4.46 18.25 -8.98
CA GLU A 77 -4.46 17.37 -10.16
C GLU A 77 -4.15 15.91 -9.77
N ASN A 78 -3.36 15.71 -8.72
CA ASN A 78 -2.91 14.40 -8.26
C ASN A 78 -3.54 13.95 -6.94
N ARG A 79 -4.54 14.68 -6.42
CA ARG A 79 -5.11 14.47 -5.09
C ARG A 79 -5.67 13.06 -4.90
N GLU A 80 -6.53 12.60 -5.81
CA GLU A 80 -7.16 11.27 -5.68
C GLU A 80 -6.14 10.14 -5.81
N ARG A 81 -5.16 10.28 -6.73
CA ARG A 81 -4.05 9.32 -6.88
C ARG A 81 -3.17 9.27 -5.64
N THR A 82 -2.86 10.43 -5.07
CA THR A 82 -2.07 10.56 -3.84
C THR A 82 -2.81 9.96 -2.65
N ARG A 83 -4.12 10.21 -2.55
CA ARG A 83 -4.99 9.63 -1.53
C ARG A 83 -5.03 8.10 -1.63
N LEU A 84 -5.20 7.52 -2.81
CA LEU A 84 -5.15 6.06 -2.99
C LEU A 84 -3.79 5.48 -2.57
N ARG A 85 -2.70 6.17 -2.92
CA ARG A 85 -1.37 5.75 -2.47
C ARG A 85 -1.20 5.87 -0.96
N LEU A 86 -1.77 6.89 -0.31
CA LEU A 86 -1.70 7.04 1.14
C LEU A 86 -2.55 5.99 1.87
N PHE A 87 -3.65 5.56 1.27
CA PHE A 87 -4.54 4.55 1.83
C PHE A 87 -3.83 3.21 2.07
N GLN A 88 -2.93 2.81 1.16
CA GLN A 88 -2.16 1.57 1.38
C GLN A 88 -1.34 1.62 2.69
N PHE A 89 -0.85 2.82 3.07
CA PHE A 89 -0.06 3.01 4.29
C PHE A 89 -0.91 3.09 5.55
N SER A 90 -2.23 3.29 5.42
CA SER A 90 -3.14 3.25 6.54
C SER A 90 -3.55 1.82 6.93
N LEU A 91 -3.29 0.83 6.06
CA LEU A 91 -3.57 -0.57 6.36
C LEU A 91 -2.42 -1.26 7.11
N ARG A 92 -2.78 -2.19 7.99
CA ARG A 92 -1.91 -2.99 8.86
C ARG A 92 -2.39 -4.42 8.93
N ASP A 93 -1.51 -5.33 9.31
CA ASP A 93 -1.80 -6.74 9.60
C ASP A 93 -2.75 -7.40 8.60
N GLN A 94 -3.96 -7.78 9.05
CA GLN A 94 -4.92 -8.51 8.23
C GLN A 94 -5.43 -7.66 7.05
N ALA A 95 -5.56 -6.35 7.24
CA ALA A 95 -5.98 -5.43 6.19
C ALA A 95 -4.89 -5.21 5.13
N SER A 96 -3.62 -5.13 5.54
CA SER A 96 -2.49 -5.05 4.60
C SER A 96 -2.40 -6.34 3.78
N ASN A 97 -2.48 -7.49 4.45
CA ASN A 97 -2.48 -8.79 3.77
C ASN A 97 -3.62 -8.88 2.76
N TRP A 98 -4.84 -8.46 3.11
CA TRP A 98 -5.97 -8.45 2.17
C TRP A 98 -5.64 -7.66 0.89
N LEU A 99 -5.06 -6.46 1.02
CA LEU A 99 -4.70 -5.62 -0.13
C LEU A 99 -3.63 -6.27 -1.02
N GLU A 100 -2.65 -6.94 -0.43
CA GLU A 100 -1.56 -7.63 -1.15
C GLU A 100 -2.01 -8.91 -1.86
N HIS A 101 -3.08 -9.55 -1.39
CA HIS A 101 -3.64 -10.76 -2.01
C HIS A 101 -4.66 -10.48 -3.10
N LEU A 102 -5.02 -9.21 -3.33
CA LEU A 102 -5.87 -8.84 -4.46
C LEU A 102 -5.09 -9.00 -5.78
N PRO A 103 -5.71 -9.52 -6.85
CA PRO A 103 -5.07 -9.56 -8.15
C PRO A 103 -4.68 -8.15 -8.61
N ALA A 104 -3.54 -8.03 -9.30
CA ALA A 104 -3.14 -6.76 -9.90
C ALA A 104 -4.24 -6.21 -10.81
N GLY A 105 -4.50 -4.90 -10.75
CA GLY A 105 -5.60 -4.27 -11.49
C GLY A 105 -6.99 -4.49 -10.88
N SER A 106 -7.10 -5.06 -9.67
CA SER A 106 -8.40 -5.15 -8.96
C SER A 106 -8.94 -3.79 -8.57
N ILE A 107 -8.05 -2.82 -8.34
CA ILE A 107 -8.40 -1.44 -8.03
C ILE A 107 -8.01 -0.60 -9.24
N THR A 108 -8.98 -0.35 -10.11
CA THR A 108 -8.86 0.57 -11.25
C THR A 108 -9.39 1.95 -10.85
N THR A 109 -8.72 2.99 -11.32
CA THR A 109 -9.06 4.42 -11.10
C THR A 109 -9.02 5.15 -12.43
#